data_AF-A0A7S5HG69-F1
#
_entry.id   AF-A0A7S5HG69-F1
#
_cell.length_a   1.000
_cell.length_b   1.000
_cell.length_c   1.000
_cell.angle_alpha   90.00
_cell.angle_beta   90.00
_cell.angle_gamma   90.00
#
_symmetry.space_group_name_H-M   'P 1'
#
loop_
_entity.id
_entity.type
_entity.pdbx_description
1 polymer ?
#
loop_
_entity_poly.entity_id
_entity_poly.type
_entity_poly.pdbx_seq_one_letter_code
_entity_poly.pdbx_strand_id
1 'polypeptide(L)'
;MVAFRDAVQVAAVLAFILTQCTSGEEATARQKRGGLAMLSFGQKQQVVQETETVTTTTTTKVVRRNDVFGYNERMSKPPPPVSVCRRYGYDSEGLYSIKAFTKLLESLNKAQCDIVQEIIYPADNSLSLRDGDTADYIVVGLGVAGSVIASRLSEIPSNSVIGLEAGGNPSLITEFPRLWTEAADTEYEWNYRLRADNYSCLSSEYQRGKLYKGRGLGGTSAIDLMIYDRCMTSDYEKFNEIGLPDWGYEACLKYYMKSEDARCEEIFTKVTTIRASHNSGGLLTVDSFYNSQTVSIRKSFGQCISELGMTSKDVFTEIDHDGFAPSLALIKDGLRVNVARAFLSPREVRRRPNLKVCKFSYVTRLLLDDANTKVIGVEFRNRLGDLVKLYCNKEVILTAGAIESPHVLQNSGIGDPVDLARVGTILRKERPGVGKNLQMHPLFPGAIMTF
;
A
#
# COMPACT_ATOMS: atom_id res chain seq x y z
N MET A 1 -10.99 -10.18 26.95
CA MET A 1 -11.32 -8.76 26.74
C MET A 1 -10.09 -7.86 26.69
N VAL A 2 -9.21 -7.83 27.72
CA VAL A 2 -8.02 -6.92 27.72
C VAL A 2 -7.09 -7.15 26.51
N ALA A 3 -6.70 -8.40 26.22
CA ALA A 3 -5.83 -8.70 25.08
C ALA A 3 -6.45 -8.34 23.70
N PHE A 4 -7.78 -8.41 23.58
CA PHE A 4 -8.50 -8.01 22.37
C PHE A 4 -8.49 -6.48 22.23
N ARG A 5 -8.78 -5.75 23.33
CA ARG A 5 -8.71 -4.28 23.36
C ARG A 5 -7.30 -3.79 23.01
N ASP A 6 -6.28 -4.40 23.61
CA ASP A 6 -4.87 -4.12 23.29
C ASP A 6 -4.55 -4.36 21.81
N ALA A 7 -5.04 -5.47 21.25
CA ALA A 7 -4.81 -5.83 19.85
C ALA A 7 -5.46 -4.83 18.87
N VAL A 8 -6.70 -4.42 19.15
CA VAL A 8 -7.45 -3.44 18.35
C VAL A 8 -6.78 -2.07 18.40
N GLN A 9 -6.28 -1.65 19.57
CA GLN A 9 -5.63 -0.34 19.71
C GLN A 9 -4.27 -0.28 19.00
N VAL A 10 -3.44 -1.34 19.04
CA VAL A 10 -2.21 -1.41 18.22
C VAL A 10 -2.54 -1.37 16.72
N ALA A 11 -3.56 -2.12 16.30
CA ALA A 11 -3.97 -2.17 14.91
C ALA A 11 -4.45 -0.82 14.37
N ALA A 12 -5.21 -0.08 15.18
CA ALA A 12 -5.69 1.24 14.81
C ALA A 12 -4.56 2.28 14.76
N VAL A 13 -3.62 2.23 15.71
CA VAL A 13 -2.39 3.04 15.68
C VAL A 13 -1.60 2.84 14.37
N LEU A 14 -1.43 1.58 13.95
CA LEU A 14 -0.74 1.27 12.70
C LEU A 14 -1.54 1.66 11.45
N ALA A 15 -2.87 1.66 11.53
CA ALA A 15 -3.71 2.20 10.47
C ALA A 15 -3.54 3.72 10.34
N PHE A 16 -3.44 4.46 11.46
CA PHE A 16 -3.21 5.91 11.45
C PHE A 16 -1.89 6.30 10.78
N ILE A 17 -0.80 5.59 11.10
CA ILE A 17 0.53 5.80 10.50
C ILE A 17 0.48 5.76 8.97
N LEU A 18 -0.32 4.85 8.41
CA LEU A 18 -0.40 4.64 6.97
C LEU A 18 -1.39 5.55 6.25
N THR A 19 -2.10 6.41 6.98
CA THR A 19 -3.13 7.30 6.43
C THR A 19 -2.70 8.76 6.32
N GLN A 20 -1.51 9.17 6.78
CA GLN A 20 -1.16 10.59 6.90
C GLN A 20 -0.22 11.14 5.80
N CYS A 21 -0.68 12.24 5.18
CA CYS A 21 0.08 13.41 4.75
C CYS A 21 -0.82 14.64 5.02
N THR A 22 -0.62 15.22 6.21
CA THR A 22 -0.98 16.56 6.73
C THR A 22 -2.42 17.10 6.55
N SER A 23 -3.11 17.27 7.68
CA SER A 23 -4.12 18.30 7.88
C SER A 23 -3.47 19.64 8.25
N GLY A 24 -3.76 20.69 7.48
CA GLY A 24 -3.51 22.08 7.85
C GLY A 24 -4.84 22.85 7.84
N GLU A 25 -5.11 23.56 8.93
CA GLU A 25 -6.33 24.34 9.18
C GLU A 25 -6.58 25.45 8.15
N GLU A 26 -7.86 25.82 8.03
CA GLU A 26 -8.38 26.90 7.19
C GLU A 26 -7.74 28.27 7.51
N ALA A 27 -6.79 28.70 6.69
CA ALA A 27 -6.40 30.10 6.59
C ALA A 27 -7.31 30.81 5.57
N THR A 28 -8.28 31.56 6.08
CA THR A 28 -9.12 32.49 5.31
C THR A 28 -8.26 33.61 4.70
N ALA A 29 -7.88 33.48 3.43
CA ALA A 29 -7.26 34.55 2.66
C ALA A 29 -8.17 35.00 1.51
N ARG A 30 -8.99 36.01 1.79
CA ARG A 30 -9.59 36.90 0.79
C ARG A 30 -8.45 37.53 -0.04
N GLN A 31 -8.29 37.15 -1.31
CA GLN A 31 -7.47 37.92 -2.24
C GLN A 31 -8.29 38.44 -3.42
N LYS A 32 -8.22 39.77 -3.54
CA LYS A 32 -8.97 40.64 -4.42
C LYS A 32 -8.70 40.33 -5.90
N ARG A 33 -9.75 40.51 -6.70
CA ARG A 33 -9.66 40.73 -8.15
C ARG A 33 -8.56 41.73 -8.48
N GLY A 34 -7.62 41.31 -9.30
CA GLY A 34 -6.68 42.16 -10.04
C GLY A 34 -6.30 41.40 -11.30
N GLY A 35 -6.86 41.79 -12.44
CA GLY A 35 -6.47 41.22 -13.72
C GLY A 35 -5.07 41.68 -14.10
N LEU A 36 -4.29 40.80 -14.75
CA LEU A 36 -3.37 41.21 -15.79
C LEU A 36 -3.00 40.01 -16.68
N ALA A 37 -3.09 40.28 -17.99
CA ALA A 37 -2.65 39.58 -19.19
C ALA A 37 -1.91 38.22 -19.07
N MET A 38 -2.53 37.19 -19.66
CA MET A 38 -1.83 36.00 -20.15
C MET A 38 -1.01 36.34 -21.40
N LEU A 39 0.30 36.10 -21.37
CA LEU A 39 1.09 35.87 -22.58
C LEU A 39 1.10 34.36 -22.85
N SER A 40 0.27 33.94 -23.81
CA SER A 40 0.29 32.58 -24.34
C SER A 40 1.42 32.43 -25.36
N PHE A 41 2.28 31.43 -25.19
CA PHE A 41 2.98 30.82 -26.34
C PHE A 41 2.32 29.47 -26.63
N GLY A 42 1.29 29.51 -27.48
CA GLY A 42 0.75 28.34 -28.15
C GLY A 42 1.17 28.36 -29.61
N GLN A 43 1.94 27.37 -30.05
CA GLN A 43 2.02 27.03 -31.47
C GLN A 43 0.74 26.27 -31.84
N LYS A 44 -0.17 26.96 -32.55
CA LYS A 44 -1.31 26.36 -33.26
C LYS A 44 -0.82 25.81 -34.60
N GLN A 45 -1.02 24.52 -34.85
CA GLN A 45 -1.19 24.03 -36.23
C GLN A 45 -2.63 24.29 -36.66
N GLN A 46 -2.79 25.09 -37.71
CA GLN A 46 -4.06 25.33 -38.39
C GLN A 46 -4.49 24.07 -39.15
N VAL A 47 -5.70 23.61 -38.89
CA VAL A 47 -6.45 22.73 -39.79
C VAL A 47 -7.32 23.66 -40.65
N VAL A 48 -7.04 23.71 -41.94
CA VAL A 48 -7.93 24.31 -42.94
C VAL A 48 -8.72 23.15 -43.58
N GLN A 49 -10.03 23.17 -43.39
CA GLN A 49 -10.97 22.37 -44.17
C GLN A 49 -11.27 23.09 -45.48
N GLU A 50 -10.93 22.48 -46.60
CA GLU A 50 -11.58 22.72 -47.89
C GLU A 50 -12.29 21.44 -48.31
N THR A 51 -13.60 21.54 -48.48
CA THR A 51 -14.46 20.53 -49.12
C THR A 51 -14.73 20.97 -50.55
N GLU A 52 -14.35 20.18 -51.54
CA GLU A 52 -15.10 20.07 -52.80
C GLU A 52 -14.89 18.70 -53.47
N THR A 53 -16.02 18.17 -53.93
CA THR A 53 -16.32 16.85 -54.50
C THR A 53 -15.74 16.61 -55.90
N VAL A 54 -15.48 15.34 -56.26
CA VAL A 54 -15.95 14.65 -57.51
C VAL A 54 -15.21 13.29 -57.72
N THR A 55 -16.00 12.21 -57.68
CA THR A 55 -16.07 10.97 -58.50
C THR A 55 -14.80 10.50 -59.27
N THR A 56 -14.34 9.24 -59.32
CA THR A 56 -15.03 7.94 -59.43
C THR A 56 -14.01 6.77 -59.34
N THR A 57 -14.53 5.58 -59.01
CA THR A 57 -14.05 4.21 -59.37
C THR A 57 -13.04 3.52 -58.44
N THR A 58 -13.61 2.76 -57.52
CA THR A 58 -12.97 1.70 -56.73
C THR A 58 -12.38 0.61 -57.62
N THR A 59 -11.08 0.37 -57.50
CA THR A 59 -10.48 -0.94 -57.82
C THR A 59 -9.76 -1.44 -56.57
N THR A 60 -10.30 -2.47 -55.95
CA THR A 60 -9.73 -3.12 -54.77
C THR A 60 -8.43 -3.83 -55.14
N LYS A 61 -7.28 -3.35 -54.66
CA LYS A 61 -6.04 -4.12 -54.59
C LYS A 61 -5.69 -4.42 -53.15
N VAL A 62 -5.82 -5.69 -52.78
CA VAL A 62 -5.27 -6.25 -51.54
C VAL A 62 -3.75 -6.22 -51.65
N VAL A 63 -3.09 -5.36 -50.86
CA VAL A 63 -1.62 -5.34 -50.75
C VAL A 63 -1.24 -5.99 -49.42
N ARG A 64 -0.51 -7.12 -49.52
CA ARG A 64 0.05 -7.86 -48.39
C ARG A 64 1.10 -6.98 -47.68
N ARG A 65 1.12 -7.04 -46.35
CA ARG A 65 2.24 -6.59 -45.50
C ARG A 65 3.55 -7.16 -46.05
N ASN A 66 4.37 -6.35 -46.74
CA ASN A 66 5.79 -6.65 -46.95
C ASN A 66 6.68 -5.47 -47.41
N ASP A 67 6.23 -4.22 -47.34
CA ASP A 67 7.05 -3.07 -47.77
C ASP A 67 7.15 -1.97 -46.70
N VAL A 68 7.99 -2.20 -45.69
CA VAL A 68 8.62 -1.12 -44.92
C VAL A 68 10.06 -1.53 -44.65
N PHE A 69 10.92 -1.50 -45.67
CA PHE A 69 12.36 -1.21 -45.54
C PHE A 69 12.90 -0.85 -46.92
N GLY A 70 12.94 0.46 -47.22
CA GLY A 70 13.71 0.98 -48.34
C GLY A 70 15.18 0.65 -48.14
N TYR A 71 15.71 -0.14 -49.06
CA TYR A 71 17.10 -0.54 -49.17
C TYR A 71 17.93 0.73 -49.46
N ASN A 72 18.63 1.25 -48.45
CA ASN A 72 19.65 2.29 -48.66
C ASN A 72 20.94 1.63 -49.18
N GLU A 73 21.38 2.01 -50.38
CA GLU A 73 22.65 1.62 -51.01
C GLU A 73 23.89 2.22 -50.30
N ARG A 74 24.01 1.98 -48.98
CA ARG A 74 25.22 2.27 -48.18
C ARG A 74 25.61 1.09 -47.28
N MET A 75 25.57 -0.13 -47.81
CA MET A 75 26.23 -1.28 -47.19
C MET A 75 26.99 -2.11 -48.23
N SER A 76 28.09 -1.53 -48.74
CA SER A 76 29.15 -2.27 -49.45
C SER A 76 30.40 -2.42 -48.59
N LYS A 77 30.26 -2.36 -47.26
CA LYS A 77 31.35 -2.78 -46.37
C LYS A 77 31.11 -4.25 -45.99
N PRO A 78 32.07 -5.15 -46.22
CA PRO A 78 31.96 -6.52 -45.73
C PRO A 78 31.77 -6.48 -44.20
N PRO A 79 31.02 -7.44 -43.63
CA PRO A 79 30.90 -7.55 -42.19
C PRO A 79 32.30 -7.57 -41.57
N PRO A 80 32.51 -6.92 -40.41
CA PRO A 80 33.82 -6.90 -39.77
C PRO A 80 34.32 -8.34 -39.61
N PRO A 81 35.59 -8.63 -39.94
CA PRO A 81 36.11 -9.99 -39.86
C PRO A 81 35.98 -10.51 -38.41
N VAL A 82 35.76 -11.82 -38.26
CA VAL A 82 35.63 -12.55 -36.98
C VAL A 82 36.79 -12.24 -36.01
N SER A 83 37.91 -11.72 -36.52
CA SER A 83 39.02 -11.19 -35.74
C SER A 83 38.67 -10.01 -34.81
N VAL A 84 37.68 -9.18 -35.14
CA VAL A 84 37.20 -8.09 -34.27
C VAL A 84 36.51 -8.66 -33.03
N CYS A 85 35.72 -9.71 -33.20
CA CYS A 85 35.08 -10.45 -32.10
C CYS A 85 36.13 -11.14 -31.21
N ARG A 86 37.18 -11.74 -31.80
CA ARG A 86 38.29 -12.36 -31.04
C ARG A 86 39.07 -11.37 -30.18
N ARG A 87 39.18 -10.09 -30.60
CA ARG A 87 39.85 -9.04 -29.81
C ARG A 87 39.16 -8.79 -28.45
N TYR A 88 37.86 -9.08 -28.36
CA TYR A 88 37.06 -8.98 -27.14
C TYR A 88 36.69 -10.35 -26.54
N GLY A 89 37.34 -11.43 -26.98
CA GLY A 89 37.16 -12.78 -26.43
C GLY A 89 35.98 -13.57 -27.00
N TYR A 90 35.36 -13.14 -28.10
CA TYR A 90 34.29 -13.87 -28.77
C TYR A 90 34.86 -14.76 -29.89
N ASP A 91 34.74 -16.08 -29.77
CA ASP A 91 34.99 -17.02 -30.87
C ASP A 91 33.75 -17.19 -31.75
N SER A 92 33.91 -17.89 -32.88
CA SER A 92 32.86 -18.16 -33.88
C SER A 92 31.71 -19.04 -33.37
N GLU A 93 31.78 -19.54 -32.13
CA GLU A 93 30.75 -20.40 -31.55
C GLU A 93 29.87 -19.69 -30.51
N GLY A 94 30.26 -18.53 -29.97
CA GLY A 94 29.46 -17.77 -28.99
C GLY A 94 29.10 -18.53 -27.69
N LEU A 95 29.56 -19.79 -27.57
CA LEU A 95 29.10 -20.79 -26.62
C LEU A 95 29.75 -20.63 -25.23
N TYR A 96 30.93 -20.02 -25.14
CA TYR A 96 31.55 -19.67 -23.85
C TYR A 96 30.83 -18.52 -23.14
N SER A 97 30.22 -17.60 -23.90
CA SER A 97 29.45 -16.49 -23.33
C SER A 97 28.16 -16.97 -22.68
N ILE A 98 27.51 -18.02 -23.22
CA ILE A 98 26.25 -18.52 -22.66
C ILE A 98 26.51 -19.12 -21.27
N LYS A 99 27.48 -20.01 -21.11
CA LYS A 99 27.77 -20.62 -19.79
C LYS A 99 28.19 -19.58 -18.74
N ALA A 100 29.02 -18.61 -19.12
CA ALA A 100 29.43 -17.53 -18.21
C ALA A 100 28.26 -16.61 -17.84
N PHE A 101 27.42 -16.25 -18.83
CA PHE A 101 26.22 -15.45 -18.62
C PHE A 101 25.18 -16.18 -17.77
N THR A 102 24.91 -17.46 -18.04
CA THR A 102 24.01 -18.29 -17.22
C THR A 102 24.54 -18.43 -15.80
N LYS A 103 25.85 -18.64 -15.61
CA LYS A 103 26.46 -18.69 -14.27
C LYS A 103 26.36 -17.34 -13.53
N LEU A 104 26.52 -16.22 -14.24
CA LEU A 104 26.27 -14.89 -13.67
C LEU A 104 24.79 -14.74 -13.28
N LEU A 105 23.86 -15.13 -14.15
CA LEU A 105 22.42 -15.06 -13.90
C LEU A 105 22.01 -15.95 -12.71
N GLU A 106 22.56 -17.16 -12.61
CA GLU A 106 22.40 -18.06 -11.45
C GLU A 106 22.98 -17.44 -10.18
N SER A 107 24.16 -16.81 -10.26
CA SER A 107 24.80 -16.15 -9.11
C SER A 107 24.01 -14.93 -8.65
N LEU A 108 23.46 -14.13 -9.57
CA LEU A 108 22.61 -12.99 -9.27
C LEU A 108 21.27 -13.44 -8.68
N ASN A 109 20.64 -14.47 -9.26
CA ASN A 109 19.42 -15.05 -8.70
C ASN A 109 19.67 -15.61 -7.29
N LYS A 110 20.79 -16.31 -7.08
CA LYS A 110 21.17 -16.82 -5.76
C LYS A 110 21.38 -15.67 -4.77
N ALA A 111 22.15 -14.65 -5.14
CA ALA A 111 22.38 -13.49 -4.28
C ALA A 111 21.07 -12.76 -3.93
N GLN A 112 20.17 -12.60 -4.91
CA GLN A 112 18.84 -12.04 -4.69
C GLN A 112 18.05 -12.88 -3.68
N CYS A 113 18.04 -14.21 -3.84
CA CYS A 113 17.41 -15.12 -2.89
C CYS A 113 18.06 -15.02 -1.51
N ASP A 114 19.39 -14.96 -1.43
CA ASP A 114 20.15 -14.90 -0.18
C ASP A 114 19.86 -13.59 0.60
N ILE A 115 19.57 -12.48 -0.07
CA ILE A 115 19.19 -11.21 0.58
C ILE A 115 17.83 -11.33 1.29
N VAL A 116 16.87 -12.01 0.67
CA VAL A 116 15.50 -12.13 1.20
C VAL A 116 15.22 -13.47 1.90
N GLN A 117 16.21 -14.36 2.00
CA GLN A 117 16.03 -15.71 2.55
C GLN A 117 15.55 -15.73 4.00
N GLU A 118 15.86 -14.67 4.76
CA GLU A 118 15.41 -14.52 6.15
C GLU A 118 13.93 -14.10 6.25
N ILE A 119 13.33 -13.66 5.15
CA ILE A 119 11.93 -13.22 5.08
C ILE A 119 11.03 -14.43 4.82
N ILE A 120 10.61 -15.07 5.90
CA ILE A 120 9.74 -16.25 5.84
C ILE A 120 8.35 -15.91 6.35
N TYR A 121 7.39 -15.81 5.42
CA TYR A 121 5.98 -15.64 5.76
C TYR A 121 5.35 -16.92 6.33
N PRO A 122 4.23 -16.84 7.08
CA PRO A 122 3.47 -18.00 7.56
C PRO A 122 3.11 -18.97 6.43
N ALA A 123 2.99 -20.27 6.76
CA ALA A 123 2.46 -21.26 5.83
C ALA A 123 1.00 -20.92 5.46
N ASP A 124 0.60 -21.30 4.24
CA ASP A 124 -0.78 -21.18 3.80
C ASP A 124 -1.60 -22.37 4.30
N ASN A 125 -2.59 -22.09 5.15
CA ASN A 125 -3.50 -23.09 5.73
C ASN A 125 -4.87 -23.11 5.03
N SER A 126 -5.05 -22.39 3.93
CA SER A 126 -6.34 -22.28 3.24
C SER A 126 -6.95 -23.63 2.86
N LEU A 127 -6.13 -24.57 2.38
CA LEU A 127 -6.58 -25.92 1.98
C LEU A 127 -6.85 -26.84 3.18
N SER A 128 -6.48 -26.44 4.39
CA SER A 128 -6.79 -27.21 5.61
C SER A 128 -8.18 -26.92 6.16
N LEU A 129 -8.81 -25.83 5.70
CA LEU A 129 -10.13 -25.42 6.17
C LEU A 129 -11.23 -26.17 5.41
N ARG A 130 -12.24 -26.59 6.16
CA ARG A 130 -13.44 -27.26 5.63
C ARG A 130 -14.68 -26.45 5.93
N ASP A 131 -15.73 -26.67 5.15
CA ASP A 131 -17.03 -26.08 5.42
C ASP A 131 -17.54 -26.54 6.79
N GLY A 132 -17.99 -25.58 7.60
CA GLY A 132 -18.43 -25.83 8.97
C GLY A 132 -17.33 -25.76 10.04
N ASP A 133 -16.06 -25.59 9.66
CA ASP A 133 -14.98 -25.42 10.63
C ASP A 133 -15.22 -24.22 11.55
N THR A 134 -14.74 -24.32 12.80
CA THR A 134 -14.93 -23.31 13.83
C THR A 134 -13.63 -22.78 14.39
N ALA A 135 -13.66 -21.53 14.86
CA ALA A 135 -12.57 -20.91 15.61
C ALA A 135 -13.13 -19.91 16.62
N ASP A 136 -12.35 -19.58 17.65
CA ASP A 136 -12.75 -18.52 18.59
C ASP A 136 -12.79 -17.17 17.90
N TYR A 137 -11.76 -16.86 17.12
CA TYR A 137 -11.60 -15.60 16.42
C TYR A 137 -11.37 -15.83 14.93
N ILE A 138 -12.15 -15.16 14.10
CA ILE A 138 -11.93 -15.07 12.65
C ILE A 138 -11.54 -13.64 12.31
N VAL A 139 -10.31 -13.44 11.85
CA VAL A 139 -9.79 -12.14 11.41
C VAL A 139 -9.90 -12.04 9.89
N VAL A 140 -10.66 -11.07 9.41
CA VAL A 140 -10.94 -10.88 7.98
C VAL A 140 -10.02 -9.80 7.41
N GLY A 141 -9.13 -10.19 6.50
CA GLY A 141 -8.07 -9.36 5.94
C GLY A 141 -6.86 -9.34 6.87
N LEU A 142 -5.72 -9.88 6.42
CA LEU A 142 -4.45 -9.84 7.14
C LEU A 142 -3.56 -8.72 6.62
N GLY A 143 -4.17 -7.56 6.42
CA GLY A 143 -3.47 -6.31 6.20
C GLY A 143 -2.76 -5.82 7.46
N VAL A 144 -2.71 -4.51 7.62
CA VAL A 144 -2.04 -3.83 8.74
C VAL A 144 -2.68 -4.21 10.07
N ALA A 145 -3.95 -3.85 10.24
CA ALA A 145 -4.71 -4.14 11.46
C ALA A 145 -4.83 -5.65 11.72
N GLY A 146 -5.19 -6.42 10.69
CA GLY A 146 -5.45 -7.85 10.84
C GLY A 146 -4.20 -8.67 11.20
N SER A 147 -3.04 -8.35 10.63
CA SER A 147 -1.78 -9.03 10.99
C SER A 147 -1.44 -8.87 12.46
N VAL A 148 -1.62 -7.66 12.99
CA VAL A 148 -1.38 -7.35 14.40
C VAL A 148 -2.38 -8.07 15.28
N ILE A 149 -3.67 -7.98 14.96
CA ILE A 149 -4.73 -8.59 15.77
C ILE A 149 -4.59 -10.11 15.81
N ALA A 150 -4.36 -10.76 14.67
CA ALA A 150 -4.16 -12.20 14.62
C ALA A 150 -2.92 -12.64 15.43
N SER A 151 -1.83 -11.87 15.34
CA SER A 151 -0.62 -12.10 16.14
C SER A 151 -0.91 -11.95 17.64
N ARG A 152 -1.53 -10.87 18.09
CA ARG A 152 -1.81 -10.64 19.52
C ARG A 152 -2.82 -11.61 20.10
N LEU A 153 -3.91 -11.92 19.39
CA LEU A 153 -4.92 -12.88 19.87
C LEU A 153 -4.36 -14.29 20.02
N SER A 154 -3.41 -14.67 19.16
CA SER A 154 -2.76 -15.98 19.24
C SER A 154 -1.68 -16.08 20.32
N GLU A 155 -1.28 -14.97 20.96
CA GLU A 155 -0.40 -15.00 22.15
C GLU A 155 -1.04 -15.77 23.31
N ILE A 156 -2.38 -15.82 23.36
CA ILE A 156 -3.13 -16.59 24.34
C ILE A 156 -3.31 -18.02 23.80
N PRO A 157 -2.67 -19.05 24.39
CA PRO A 157 -2.68 -20.40 23.83
C PRO A 157 -4.06 -21.05 23.76
N SER A 158 -5.00 -20.63 24.61
CA SER A 158 -6.36 -21.15 24.62
C SER A 158 -7.26 -20.58 23.52
N ASN A 159 -6.83 -19.54 22.81
CA ASN A 159 -7.59 -18.98 21.69
C ASN A 159 -7.29 -19.76 20.41
N SER A 160 -8.31 -20.13 19.63
CA SER A 160 -8.12 -20.54 18.23
C SER A 160 -8.36 -19.37 17.28
N VAL A 161 -7.38 -19.03 16.44
CA VAL A 161 -7.42 -17.86 15.56
C VAL A 161 -7.25 -18.30 14.11
N ILE A 162 -8.21 -17.93 13.25
CA ILE A 162 -8.11 -18.07 11.80
C ILE A 162 -8.02 -16.68 11.19
N GLY A 163 -6.95 -16.43 10.43
CA GLY A 163 -6.79 -15.22 9.63
C GLY A 163 -7.02 -15.50 8.15
N LEU A 164 -7.94 -14.79 7.52
CA LEU A 164 -8.27 -14.94 6.09
C LEU A 164 -7.75 -13.74 5.31
N GLU A 165 -6.94 -13.98 4.28
CA GLU A 165 -6.39 -12.94 3.41
C GLU A 165 -6.71 -13.24 1.94
N ALA A 166 -7.19 -12.23 1.21
CA ALA A 166 -7.58 -12.36 -0.19
C ALA A 166 -6.39 -12.56 -1.14
N GLY A 167 -5.22 -12.04 -0.80
CA GLY A 167 -3.98 -12.19 -1.57
C GLY A 167 -3.01 -13.23 -1.01
N GLY A 168 -1.81 -13.25 -1.58
CA GLY A 168 -0.71 -14.13 -1.22
C GLY A 168 0.31 -13.51 -0.28
N ASN A 169 1.55 -13.98 -0.38
CA ASN A 169 2.69 -13.26 0.19
C ASN A 169 2.95 -11.96 -0.61
N PRO A 170 3.52 -10.93 0.02
CA PRO A 170 4.14 -9.82 -0.69
C PRO A 170 5.15 -10.27 -1.74
N SER A 171 5.37 -9.39 -2.73
CA SER A 171 6.44 -9.56 -3.71
C SER A 171 7.80 -9.48 -3.03
N LEU A 172 8.72 -10.37 -3.40
CA LEU A 172 10.11 -10.27 -2.96
C LEU A 172 10.80 -9.00 -3.52
N ILE A 173 10.31 -8.47 -4.63
CA ILE A 173 10.88 -7.26 -5.25
C ILE A 173 10.56 -6.02 -4.40
N THR A 174 9.36 -5.96 -3.81
CA THR A 174 8.92 -4.80 -3.04
C THR A 174 9.56 -4.72 -1.66
N GLU A 175 10.25 -5.79 -1.24
CA GLU A 175 11.11 -5.78 -0.04
C GLU A 175 12.29 -4.81 -0.19
N PHE A 176 12.71 -4.51 -1.42
CA PHE A 176 13.69 -3.48 -1.71
C PHE A 176 13.00 -2.12 -1.79
N PRO A 177 13.27 -1.16 -0.88
CA PRO A 177 12.53 0.10 -0.80
C PRO A 177 12.46 0.88 -2.13
N ARG A 178 13.52 0.85 -2.94
CA ARG A 178 13.58 1.57 -4.23
C ARG A 178 12.61 1.01 -5.28
N LEU A 179 12.18 -0.25 -5.14
CA LEU A 179 11.38 -0.98 -6.12
C LEU A 179 9.91 -1.15 -5.67
N TRP A 180 9.44 -0.29 -4.76
CA TRP A 180 8.07 -0.36 -4.24
C TRP A 180 7.01 -0.20 -5.34
N THR A 181 7.29 0.58 -6.39
CA THR A 181 6.38 0.82 -7.52
C THR A 181 6.13 -0.42 -8.37
N GLU A 182 7.00 -1.44 -8.30
CA GLU A 182 6.85 -2.68 -9.07
C GLU A 182 5.63 -3.52 -8.65
N ALA A 183 5.01 -3.19 -7.52
CA ALA A 183 3.73 -3.79 -7.12
C ALA A 183 2.53 -3.25 -7.90
N ALA A 184 2.66 -2.04 -8.48
CA ALA A 184 1.54 -1.36 -9.11
C ALA A 184 1.07 -2.13 -10.36
N ASP A 185 -0.25 -2.23 -10.53
CA ASP A 185 -0.89 -2.92 -11.67
C ASP A 185 -0.58 -4.42 -11.76
N THR A 186 -0.16 -5.03 -10.65
CA THR A 186 0.08 -6.47 -10.52
C THR A 186 -0.96 -7.14 -9.61
N GLU A 187 -0.85 -8.46 -9.42
CA GLU A 187 -1.68 -9.22 -8.48
C GLU A 187 -1.57 -8.81 -7.00
N TYR A 188 -0.52 -8.06 -6.64
CA TYR A 188 -0.30 -7.53 -5.28
C TYR A 188 -1.11 -6.27 -4.98
N GLU A 189 -1.86 -5.75 -5.96
CA GLU A 189 -2.72 -4.58 -5.84
C GLU A 189 -4.17 -4.94 -6.15
N TRP A 190 -5.13 -4.28 -5.49
CA TRP A 190 -6.55 -4.37 -5.86
C TRP A 190 -6.90 -3.62 -7.16
N ASN A 191 -6.06 -2.66 -7.54
CA ASN A 191 -6.18 -1.83 -8.74
C ASN A 191 -7.53 -1.09 -8.87
N TYR A 192 -7.97 -0.46 -7.78
CA TYR A 192 -9.20 0.34 -7.78
C TYR A 192 -9.01 1.66 -8.51
N ARG A 193 -10.08 2.10 -9.18
CA ARG A 193 -10.18 3.44 -9.77
C ARG A 193 -11.42 4.15 -9.29
N LEU A 194 -11.24 5.37 -8.81
CA LEU A 194 -12.33 6.28 -8.47
C LEU A 194 -13.26 6.48 -9.67
N ARG A 195 -14.54 6.78 -9.43
CA ARG A 195 -15.44 7.21 -10.51
C ARG A 195 -14.93 8.54 -11.06
N ALA A 196 -15.05 8.74 -12.38
CA ALA A 196 -14.74 10.04 -12.97
C ALA A 196 -15.67 11.12 -12.40
N ASP A 197 -15.12 12.31 -12.22
CA ASP A 197 -15.85 13.52 -11.84
C ASP A 197 -15.22 14.74 -12.55
N ASN A 198 -15.80 15.93 -12.33
CA ASN A 198 -15.37 17.15 -13.01
C ASN A 198 -14.39 18.00 -12.18
N TYR A 199 -13.83 17.49 -11.09
CA TYR A 199 -13.01 18.29 -10.17
C TYR A 199 -11.70 17.63 -9.72
N SER A 200 -11.57 16.31 -9.81
CA SER A 200 -10.40 15.57 -9.36
C SER A 200 -9.82 14.71 -10.49
N CYS A 201 -8.50 14.47 -10.46
CA CYS A 201 -7.83 13.54 -11.37
C CYS A 201 -8.07 13.79 -12.87
N LEU A 202 -8.34 15.04 -13.28
CA LEU A 202 -8.71 15.40 -14.65
C LEU A 202 -7.62 15.10 -15.69
N SER A 203 -6.35 15.04 -15.26
CA SER A 203 -5.21 14.66 -16.07
C SER A 203 -4.88 13.17 -16.01
N SER A 204 -5.54 12.40 -15.15
CA SER A 204 -5.33 10.96 -15.03
C SER A 204 -5.98 10.21 -16.19
N GLU A 205 -5.50 8.99 -16.46
CA GLU A 205 -6.09 8.12 -17.47
C GLU A 205 -7.60 7.89 -17.19
N TYR A 206 -8.41 8.10 -18.22
CA TYR A 206 -9.89 8.10 -18.14
C TYR A 206 -10.49 9.13 -17.17
N GLN A 207 -9.73 10.13 -16.71
CA GLN A 207 -10.13 11.08 -15.68
C GLN A 207 -10.52 10.39 -14.36
N ARG A 208 -9.83 9.29 -14.04
CA ARG A 208 -10.10 8.47 -12.85
C ARG A 208 -8.83 8.35 -12.02
N GLY A 209 -8.91 8.77 -10.78
CA GLY A 209 -7.84 8.57 -9.80
C GLY A 209 -7.63 7.08 -9.52
N LYS A 210 -6.38 6.65 -9.52
CA LYS A 210 -5.99 5.31 -9.07
C LYS A 210 -5.87 5.29 -7.55
N LEU A 211 -6.41 4.25 -6.92
CA LEU A 211 -6.28 4.01 -5.48
C LEU A 211 -5.31 2.86 -5.24
N TYR A 212 -4.09 3.21 -4.82
CA TYR A 212 -3.06 2.24 -4.49
C TYR A 212 -3.41 1.49 -3.22
N LYS A 213 -3.72 0.20 -3.36
CA LYS A 213 -4.15 -0.62 -2.24
C LYS A 213 -3.67 -2.06 -2.37
N GLY A 214 -2.95 -2.51 -1.35
CA GLY A 214 -2.31 -3.83 -1.36
C GLY A 214 -3.29 -4.98 -1.18
N ARG A 215 -3.03 -6.07 -1.89
CA ARG A 215 -3.78 -7.33 -1.88
C ARG A 215 -2.84 -8.49 -1.52
N GLY A 216 -2.82 -8.87 -0.26
CA GLY A 216 -1.90 -9.87 0.27
C GLY A 216 -1.58 -9.62 1.75
N LEU A 217 -0.78 -10.51 2.34
CA LEU A 217 -0.34 -10.35 3.73
C LEU A 217 0.35 -9.00 3.92
N GLY A 218 -0.01 -8.27 4.96
CA GLY A 218 0.47 -6.92 5.23
C GLY A 218 -0.34 -5.83 4.49
N GLY A 219 -1.16 -6.21 3.52
CA GLY A 219 -2.05 -5.30 2.80
C GLY A 219 -1.27 -4.16 2.17
N THR A 220 -1.78 -2.92 2.32
CA THR A 220 -1.11 -1.74 1.74
C THR A 220 0.31 -1.51 2.27
N SER A 221 0.66 -1.96 3.49
CA SER A 221 2.05 -1.83 3.98
C SER A 221 3.09 -2.62 3.18
N ALA A 222 2.66 -3.59 2.37
CA ALA A 222 3.53 -4.33 1.47
C ALA A 222 3.91 -3.54 0.20
N ILE A 223 3.19 -2.45 -0.09
CA ILE A 223 3.30 -1.69 -1.34
C ILE A 223 3.34 -0.16 -1.13
N ASP A 224 3.37 0.31 0.11
CA ASP A 224 3.39 1.75 0.45
C ASP A 224 4.80 2.38 0.30
N LEU A 225 4.93 3.64 0.71
CA LEU A 225 6.19 4.39 0.71
C LEU A 225 7.10 4.09 1.92
N MET A 226 6.70 3.22 2.83
CA MET A 226 7.35 2.90 4.12
C MET A 226 7.48 4.08 5.08
N ILE A 227 6.94 5.26 4.75
CA ILE A 227 7.03 6.44 5.61
C ILE A 227 6.40 6.13 6.96
N TYR A 228 7.16 6.40 8.02
CA TYR A 228 6.68 6.32 9.39
C TYR A 228 6.52 7.72 9.95
N ASP A 229 5.28 8.10 10.19
CA ASP A 229 4.92 9.34 10.86
C ASP A 229 3.70 9.10 11.78
N ARG A 230 3.50 9.96 12.77
CA ARG A 230 2.39 9.88 13.73
C ARG A 230 1.52 11.12 13.61
N CYS A 231 0.27 11.04 14.07
CA CYS A 231 -0.58 12.24 14.12
C CYS A 231 -0.13 13.19 15.24
N MET A 232 -0.50 14.47 15.11
CA MET A 232 -0.31 15.43 16.19
C MET A 232 -1.26 15.13 17.36
N THR A 233 -0.91 15.54 18.58
CA THR A 233 -1.76 15.37 19.76
C THR A 233 -3.16 15.97 19.55
N SER A 234 -3.25 17.11 18.86
CA SER A 234 -4.50 17.80 18.52
C SER A 234 -5.42 16.98 17.62
N ASP A 235 -4.89 16.08 16.79
CA ASP A 235 -5.73 15.16 16.01
C ASP A 235 -6.42 14.13 16.88
N TYR A 236 -5.78 13.72 17.99
CA TYR A 236 -6.39 12.81 18.95
C TYR A 236 -7.42 13.50 19.86
N GLU A 237 -7.29 14.80 20.09
CA GLU A 237 -8.29 15.58 20.85
C GLU A 237 -9.66 15.54 20.16
N LYS A 238 -9.71 15.47 18.83
CA LYS A 238 -10.95 15.28 18.06
C LYS A 238 -11.70 14.00 18.46
N PHE A 239 -11.00 12.95 18.91
CA PHE A 239 -11.68 11.76 19.47
C PHE A 239 -12.34 12.05 20.82
N ASN A 240 -11.72 12.86 21.67
CA ASN A 240 -12.31 13.28 22.94
C ASN A 240 -13.59 14.11 22.68
N GLU A 241 -13.54 15.02 21.70
CA GLU A 241 -14.67 15.88 21.33
C GLU A 241 -15.91 15.09 20.87
N ILE A 242 -15.71 13.94 20.21
CA ILE A 242 -16.79 13.03 19.80
C ILE A 242 -17.11 11.94 20.84
N GLY A 243 -16.62 12.06 22.07
CA GLY A 243 -16.94 11.18 23.18
C GLY A 243 -16.18 9.85 23.21
N LEU A 244 -14.98 9.80 22.63
CA LEU A 244 -14.10 8.63 22.57
C LEU A 244 -12.77 8.86 23.32
N PRO A 245 -12.79 9.11 24.65
CA PRO A 245 -11.58 9.45 25.41
C PRO A 245 -10.54 8.32 25.49
N ASP A 246 -10.98 7.07 25.34
CA ASP A 246 -10.10 5.90 25.25
C ASP A 246 -9.23 5.86 23.98
N TRP A 247 -9.44 6.82 23.06
CA TRP A 247 -8.68 7.03 21.83
C TRP A 247 -7.86 8.32 21.82
N GLY A 248 -7.75 9.00 22.97
CA GLY A 248 -6.86 10.16 23.12
C GLY A 248 -5.38 9.79 22.94
N TYR A 249 -4.53 10.82 22.79
CA TYR A 249 -3.10 10.65 22.48
C TYR A 249 -2.39 9.73 23.48
N GLU A 250 -2.53 9.97 24.78
CA GLU A 250 -1.91 9.16 25.84
C GLU A 250 -2.31 7.68 25.78
N ALA A 251 -3.58 7.41 25.49
CA ALA A 251 -4.08 6.04 25.36
C ALA A 251 -3.46 5.34 24.14
N CYS A 252 -3.29 6.07 23.03
CA CYS A 252 -2.67 5.56 21.81
C CYS A 252 -1.14 5.43 21.93
N LEU A 253 -0.47 6.36 22.62
CA LEU A 253 0.98 6.40 22.80
C LEU A 253 1.54 5.11 23.39
N LYS A 254 0.84 4.55 24.39
CA LYS A 254 1.15 3.23 24.96
C LYS A 254 1.30 2.14 23.88
N TYR A 255 0.47 2.17 22.85
CA TYR A 255 0.46 1.16 21.79
C TYR A 255 1.46 1.46 20.68
N TYR A 256 1.70 2.73 20.37
CA TYR A 256 2.86 3.13 19.57
C TYR A 256 4.14 2.55 20.16
N MET A 257 4.42 2.85 21.44
CA MET A 257 5.59 2.36 22.16
C MET A 257 5.64 0.82 22.24
N LYS A 258 4.50 0.14 22.43
CA LYS A 258 4.45 -1.33 22.46
C LYS A 258 4.79 -1.97 21.11
N SER A 259 4.47 -1.29 20.01
CA SER A 259 4.68 -1.81 18.66
C SER A 259 6.08 -1.54 18.10
N GLU A 260 6.67 -0.41 18.50
CA GLU A 260 7.83 0.19 17.88
C GLU A 260 9.16 -0.42 18.34
N ASP A 261 10.03 -0.67 17.37
CA ASP A 261 11.46 -0.90 17.55
C ASP A 261 12.23 0.21 16.83
N ALA A 262 12.29 1.39 17.46
CA ALA A 262 13.04 2.52 16.96
C ALA A 262 14.54 2.26 17.05
N ARG A 263 15.25 2.47 15.94
CA ARG A 263 16.70 2.24 15.82
C ARG A 263 17.48 3.45 15.34
N CYS A 264 16.80 4.46 14.81
CA CYS A 264 17.43 5.65 14.27
C CYS A 264 18.07 6.51 15.38
N GLU A 265 19.29 6.99 15.13
CA GLU A 265 20.05 7.80 16.10
C GLU A 265 19.36 9.12 16.40
N GLU A 266 18.63 9.68 15.42
CA GLU A 266 17.92 10.95 15.52
C GLU A 266 16.93 10.98 16.70
N ILE A 267 16.27 9.85 16.98
CA ILE A 267 15.34 9.71 18.12
C ILE A 267 16.07 9.71 19.47
N PHE A 268 17.24 9.07 19.55
CA PHE A 268 17.88 8.76 20.85
C PHE A 268 19.00 9.72 21.27
N THR A 269 19.60 10.44 20.33
CA THR A 269 20.86 11.17 20.59
C THR A 269 20.74 12.69 20.56
N LYS A 270 19.72 13.26 19.91
CA LYS A 270 19.70 14.70 19.61
C LYS A 270 18.63 15.51 20.33
N VAL A 271 17.52 14.90 20.78
CA VAL A 271 16.45 15.63 21.48
C VAL A 271 15.88 14.79 22.63
N THR A 272 16.04 15.26 23.87
CA THR A 272 15.60 14.54 25.08
C THR A 272 14.09 14.33 25.18
N THR A 273 13.27 15.21 24.58
CA THR A 273 11.80 15.11 24.58
C THR A 273 11.27 14.04 23.63
N ILE A 274 11.92 13.82 22.49
CA ILE A 274 11.48 12.86 21.46
C ILE A 274 11.64 11.43 21.96
N ARG A 275 12.71 11.15 22.70
CA ARG A 275 12.93 9.82 23.29
C ARG A 275 11.78 9.36 24.19
N ALA A 276 11.05 10.27 24.84
CA ALA A 276 9.99 9.89 25.77
C ALA A 276 8.76 9.27 25.08
N SER A 277 8.50 9.63 23.82
CA SER A 277 7.36 9.14 23.04
C SER A 277 7.70 7.92 22.16
N HIS A 278 8.96 7.47 22.15
CA HIS A 278 9.42 6.35 21.32
C HIS A 278 9.98 5.19 22.14
N ASN A 279 9.98 3.99 21.56
CA ASN A 279 10.48 2.79 22.23
C ASN A 279 11.32 1.91 21.30
N SER A 280 12.16 1.07 21.91
CA SER A 280 12.91 0.01 21.22
C SER A 280 12.45 -1.37 21.70
N GLY A 281 12.68 -2.40 20.88
CA GLY A 281 12.34 -3.79 21.22
C GLY A 281 10.91 -4.25 20.87
N GLY A 282 10.11 -3.40 20.22
CA GLY A 282 8.86 -3.82 19.58
C GLY A 282 9.07 -4.71 18.36
N LEU A 283 7.98 -5.02 17.64
CA LEU A 283 8.03 -5.88 16.44
C LEU A 283 8.18 -5.08 15.15
N LEU A 284 7.80 -3.81 15.17
CA LEU A 284 7.81 -2.94 13.99
C LEU A 284 9.05 -2.05 14.03
N THR A 285 10.04 -2.40 13.22
CA THR A 285 11.28 -1.62 13.14
C THR A 285 11.03 -0.28 12.45
N VAL A 286 11.47 0.78 13.11
CA VAL A 286 11.48 2.16 12.61
C VAL A 286 12.93 2.61 12.55
N ASP A 287 13.38 3.02 11.37
CA ASP A 287 14.75 3.45 11.14
C ASP A 287 14.81 4.55 10.06
N SER A 288 15.97 5.16 9.90
CA SER A 288 16.24 6.20 8.90
C SER A 288 16.69 5.58 7.58
N PHE A 289 16.26 6.13 6.44
CA PHE A 289 16.82 5.72 5.14
C PHE A 289 18.32 6.05 5.10
N TYR A 290 19.17 5.01 5.13
CA TYR A 290 20.61 5.12 4.94
C TYR A 290 20.92 5.50 3.48
N ASN A 291 20.92 6.80 3.17
CA ASN A 291 21.29 7.27 1.84
C ASN A 291 22.17 8.52 1.91
N SER A 292 23.42 8.39 1.46
CA SER A 292 24.38 9.48 1.33
C SER A 292 24.08 10.41 0.13
N GLN A 293 23.34 9.94 -0.87
CA GLN A 293 23.06 10.69 -2.10
C GLN A 293 22.00 11.78 -1.91
N THR A 294 21.10 11.64 -0.95
CA THR A 294 20.05 12.65 -0.67
C THR A 294 20.48 13.66 0.39
N VAL A 295 21.68 13.54 0.96
CA VAL A 295 22.18 14.45 2.00
C VAL A 295 22.32 15.89 1.46
N SER A 296 22.83 16.05 0.24
CA SER A 296 22.95 17.37 -0.40
C SER A 296 21.57 18.01 -0.63
N ILE A 297 20.62 17.22 -1.15
CA ILE A 297 19.24 17.67 -1.38
C ILE A 297 18.60 18.09 -0.06
N ARG A 298 18.69 17.25 0.99
CA ARG A 298 18.14 17.57 2.32
C ARG A 298 18.74 18.86 2.89
N LYS A 299 20.05 19.06 2.74
CA LYS A 299 20.72 20.29 3.19
C LYS A 299 20.22 21.52 2.42
N SER A 300 20.14 21.45 1.10
CA SER A 300 19.64 22.55 0.27
C SER A 300 18.18 22.88 0.58
N PHE A 301 17.31 21.87 0.69
CA PHE A 301 15.91 22.07 1.08
C PHE A 301 15.78 22.66 2.49
N GLY A 302 16.56 22.17 3.46
CA GLY A 302 16.58 22.74 4.81
C GLY A 302 16.96 24.22 4.83
N GLN A 303 17.95 24.62 4.02
CA GLN A 303 18.33 26.03 3.86
C GLN A 303 17.21 26.86 3.23
N CYS A 304 16.59 26.39 2.14
CA CYS A 304 15.48 27.09 1.50
C CYS A 304 14.28 27.28 2.45
N ILE A 305 13.94 26.25 3.22
CA ILE A 305 12.84 26.32 4.20
C ILE A 305 13.18 27.30 5.34
N SER A 306 14.45 27.36 5.77
CA SER A 306 14.92 28.36 6.74
C SER A 306 14.84 29.80 6.21
N GLU A 307 15.11 30.04 4.93
CA GLU A 307 14.93 31.36 4.30
C GLU A 307 13.46 31.79 4.26
N LEU A 308 12.52 30.84 4.25
CA LEU A 308 11.08 31.08 4.37
C LEU A 308 10.62 31.27 5.83
N GLY A 309 11.54 31.28 6.80
CA GLY A 309 11.25 31.44 8.22
C GLY A 309 10.75 30.18 8.91
N MET A 310 10.84 29.01 8.26
CA MET A 310 10.42 27.72 8.79
C MET A 310 11.63 26.92 9.32
N THR A 311 11.40 25.99 10.25
CA THR A 311 12.49 25.26 10.91
C THR A 311 12.87 23.98 10.16
N SER A 312 14.17 23.78 9.93
CA SER A 312 14.70 22.46 9.54
C SER A 312 14.97 21.64 10.81
N LYS A 313 14.28 20.51 10.94
CA LYS A 313 14.27 19.60 12.09
C LYS A 313 14.96 18.29 11.75
N ASP A 314 15.42 17.58 12.79
CA ASP A 314 15.93 16.21 12.64
C ASP A 314 14.79 15.19 12.49
N VAL A 315 13.69 15.38 13.21
CA VAL A 315 12.45 14.58 13.13
C VAL A 315 11.27 15.42 13.62
N PHE A 316 10.05 15.12 13.16
CA PHE A 316 8.83 15.73 13.69
C PHE A 316 8.50 15.20 15.08
N THR A 317 7.83 16.03 15.89
CA THR A 317 7.34 15.65 17.24
C THR A 317 5.83 15.61 17.24
N GLU A 318 5.24 14.96 18.23
CA GLU A 318 3.79 14.84 18.38
C GLU A 318 3.02 16.17 18.50
N ILE A 319 3.70 17.30 18.72
CA ILE A 319 3.07 18.62 18.87
C ILE A 319 3.47 19.60 17.78
N ASP A 320 4.50 19.30 16.98
CA ASP A 320 5.08 20.28 16.06
C ASP A 320 5.56 19.64 14.75
N HIS A 321 4.66 19.70 13.76
CA HIS A 321 4.88 19.25 12.39
C HIS A 321 5.27 20.39 11.44
N ASP A 322 5.48 21.62 11.92
CA ASP A 322 5.81 22.74 11.04
C ASP A 322 7.26 22.70 10.55
N GLY A 323 7.53 23.06 9.30
CA GLY A 323 8.88 23.04 8.72
C GLY A 323 9.26 21.76 7.98
N PHE A 324 10.54 21.39 8.04
CA PHE A 324 11.12 20.30 7.24
C PHE A 324 11.86 19.30 8.10
N ALA A 325 11.54 18.01 7.99
CA ALA A 325 12.29 16.93 8.61
C ALA A 325 12.51 15.77 7.63
N PRO A 326 13.65 15.05 7.72
CA PRO A 326 13.78 13.74 7.08
C PRO A 326 12.70 12.77 7.58
N SER A 327 12.07 12.03 6.66
CA SER A 327 11.12 10.99 7.03
C SER A 327 11.81 9.78 7.67
N LEU A 328 11.23 9.27 8.75
CA LEU A 328 11.52 7.93 9.24
C LEU A 328 10.84 6.88 8.36
N ALA A 329 11.30 5.64 8.46
CA ALA A 329 10.83 4.56 7.62
C ALA A 329 10.65 3.24 8.37
N LEU A 330 9.68 2.45 7.91
CA LEU A 330 9.47 1.06 8.28
C LEU A 330 10.46 0.17 7.52
N ILE A 331 11.71 0.15 7.96
CA ILE A 331 12.80 -0.61 7.35
C ILE A 331 13.67 -1.29 8.41
N LYS A 332 14.34 -2.36 8.02
CA LYS A 332 15.33 -3.06 8.83
C LYS A 332 16.44 -3.59 7.92
N ASP A 333 17.68 -3.25 8.23
CA ASP A 333 18.87 -3.66 7.49
C ASP A 333 18.76 -3.34 5.97
N GLY A 334 18.15 -2.19 5.64
CA GLY A 334 17.95 -1.72 4.27
C GLY A 334 16.75 -2.31 3.52
N LEU A 335 15.98 -3.21 4.15
CA LEU A 335 14.80 -3.84 3.56
C LEU A 335 13.50 -3.33 4.22
N ARG A 336 12.41 -3.27 3.45
CA ARG A 336 11.06 -2.93 3.93
C ARG A 336 10.62 -3.81 5.09
N VAL A 337 9.97 -3.25 6.09
CA VAL A 337 9.22 -4.00 7.11
C VAL A 337 7.73 -3.73 6.94
N ASN A 338 7.06 -4.56 6.12
CA ASN A 338 5.60 -4.56 6.10
C ASN A 338 5.03 -5.20 7.38
N VAL A 339 3.78 -4.90 7.69
CA VAL A 339 3.20 -5.27 8.99
C VAL A 339 3.04 -6.78 9.17
N ALA A 340 2.80 -7.54 8.09
CA ALA A 340 2.83 -9.01 8.18
C ALA A 340 4.23 -9.57 8.41
N ARG A 341 5.27 -8.94 7.85
CA ARG A 341 6.67 -9.28 8.16
C ARG A 341 6.96 -9.05 9.65
N ALA A 342 6.55 -7.90 10.20
CA ALA A 342 6.74 -7.59 11.62
C ALA A 342 5.96 -8.53 12.56
N PHE A 343 4.65 -8.74 12.30
CA PHE A 343 3.77 -9.37 13.28
C PHE A 343 3.47 -10.84 13.04
N LEU A 344 3.60 -11.34 11.81
CA LEU A 344 3.27 -12.73 11.47
C LEU A 344 4.49 -13.58 11.10
N SER A 345 5.58 -12.97 10.64
CA SER A 345 6.78 -13.69 10.20
C SER A 345 7.79 -14.08 11.31
N PRO A 346 7.78 -13.53 12.54
CA PRO A 346 8.62 -14.04 13.62
C PRO A 346 8.40 -15.55 13.84
N ARG A 347 9.49 -16.28 14.09
CA ARG A 347 9.49 -17.75 14.14
C ARG A 347 8.52 -18.28 15.19
N GLU A 348 8.50 -17.63 16.34
CA GLU A 348 7.63 -17.89 17.48
C GLU A 348 6.16 -17.61 17.20
N VAL A 349 5.82 -16.74 16.25
CA VAL A 349 4.44 -16.50 15.80
C VAL A 349 4.03 -17.54 14.77
N ARG A 350 4.85 -17.77 13.74
CA ARG A 350 4.56 -18.74 12.66
C ARG A 350 4.36 -20.17 13.13
N ARG A 351 4.94 -20.51 14.28
CA ARG A 351 4.89 -21.86 14.86
C ARG A 351 3.78 -22.04 15.88
N ARG A 352 2.96 -21.00 16.14
CA ARG A 352 1.83 -21.10 17.06
C ARG A 352 0.79 -22.07 16.48
N PRO A 353 0.49 -23.19 17.17
CA PRO A 353 -0.45 -24.19 16.67
C PRO A 353 -1.90 -23.66 16.64
N ASN A 354 -2.16 -22.58 17.37
CA ASN A 354 -3.46 -21.96 17.54
C ASN A 354 -3.70 -20.75 16.59
N LEU A 355 -2.78 -20.48 15.66
CA LEU A 355 -2.94 -19.49 14.60
C LEU A 355 -2.88 -20.15 13.22
N LYS A 356 -3.97 -20.09 12.46
CA LYS A 356 -4.01 -20.49 11.05
C LYS A 356 -4.06 -19.25 10.16
N VAL A 357 -3.04 -19.08 9.32
CA VAL A 357 -3.02 -18.04 8.28
C VAL A 357 -3.44 -18.68 6.95
N CYS A 358 -4.52 -18.17 6.37
CA CYS A 358 -5.11 -18.69 5.14
C CYS A 358 -5.05 -17.62 4.05
N LYS A 359 -4.26 -17.89 3.02
CA LYS A 359 -4.04 -16.97 1.89
C LYS A 359 -5.07 -17.26 0.80
N PHE A 360 -5.22 -16.35 -0.17
CA PHE A 360 -6.16 -16.51 -1.29
C PHE A 360 -7.57 -16.92 -0.85
N SER A 361 -8.01 -16.36 0.28
CA SER A 361 -9.27 -16.64 0.96
C SER A 361 -10.07 -15.35 1.00
N TYR A 362 -10.89 -15.13 -0.04
CA TYR A 362 -11.63 -13.90 -0.24
C TYR A 362 -12.98 -13.95 0.48
N VAL A 363 -13.10 -13.25 1.61
CA VAL A 363 -14.35 -13.17 2.37
C VAL A 363 -15.41 -12.42 1.56
N THR A 364 -16.55 -13.07 1.32
CA THR A 364 -17.65 -12.51 0.52
C THR A 364 -18.65 -11.76 1.39
N ARG A 365 -18.97 -12.33 2.56
CA ARG A 365 -19.95 -11.79 3.51
C ARG A 365 -19.81 -12.40 4.91
N LEU A 366 -20.40 -11.74 5.88
CA LEU A 366 -20.62 -12.24 7.23
C LEU A 366 -21.86 -13.16 7.26
N LEU A 367 -21.84 -14.12 8.18
CA LEU A 367 -22.99 -14.97 8.49
C LEU A 367 -23.66 -14.42 9.74
N LEU A 368 -24.96 -14.18 9.66
CA LEU A 368 -25.79 -13.73 10.78
C LEU A 368 -26.62 -14.89 11.32
N ASP A 369 -26.99 -14.82 12.60
CA ASP A 369 -28.04 -15.67 13.17
C ASP A 369 -29.42 -15.35 12.55
N ASP A 370 -30.39 -16.23 12.77
CA ASP A 370 -31.73 -16.09 12.17
C ASP A 370 -32.43 -14.77 12.56
N ALA A 371 -32.12 -14.25 13.75
CA ALA A 371 -32.65 -12.98 14.25
C ALA A 371 -31.89 -11.74 13.74
N ASN A 372 -30.79 -11.90 13.01
CA ASN A 372 -29.90 -10.83 12.56
C ASN A 372 -29.38 -9.94 13.70
N THR A 373 -29.16 -10.53 14.87
CA THR A 373 -28.64 -9.86 16.06
C THR A 373 -27.16 -10.13 16.30
N LYS A 374 -26.63 -11.23 15.74
CA LYS A 374 -25.27 -11.69 15.99
C LYS A 374 -24.59 -12.17 14.71
N VAL A 375 -23.32 -11.81 14.54
CA VAL A 375 -22.43 -12.45 13.56
C VAL A 375 -21.97 -13.79 14.13
N ILE A 376 -22.24 -14.87 13.39
CA ILE A 376 -21.92 -16.25 13.80
C ILE A 376 -20.76 -16.85 12.98
N GLY A 377 -20.28 -16.13 11.97
CA GLY A 377 -19.23 -16.65 11.08
C GLY A 377 -19.02 -15.80 9.84
N VAL A 378 -18.31 -16.38 8.88
CA VAL A 378 -18.03 -15.78 7.57
C VAL A 378 -18.21 -16.79 6.46
N GLU A 379 -18.59 -16.31 5.28
CA GLU A 379 -18.45 -17.04 4.03
C GLU A 379 -17.27 -16.46 3.25
N PHE A 380 -16.45 -17.33 2.69
CA PHE A 380 -15.32 -16.92 1.87
C PHE A 380 -15.17 -17.83 0.66
N ARG A 381 -14.59 -17.28 -0.40
CA ARG A 381 -14.15 -18.04 -1.57
C ARG A 381 -12.73 -18.51 -1.35
N ASN A 382 -12.52 -19.83 -1.36
CA ASN A 382 -11.20 -20.42 -1.23
C ASN A 382 -10.40 -20.28 -2.55
N ARG A 383 -9.17 -20.77 -2.53
CA ARG A 383 -8.26 -20.72 -3.67
C ARG A 383 -8.70 -21.56 -4.87
N LEU A 384 -9.51 -22.59 -4.65
CA LEU A 384 -10.08 -23.46 -5.69
C LEU A 384 -11.33 -22.84 -6.33
N GLY A 385 -11.88 -21.79 -5.72
CA GLY A 385 -13.10 -21.11 -6.17
C GLY A 385 -14.37 -21.50 -5.40
N ASP A 386 -14.28 -22.45 -4.46
CA ASP A 386 -15.43 -22.91 -3.69
C ASP A 386 -15.83 -21.88 -2.63
N LEU A 387 -17.14 -21.81 -2.35
CA LEU A 387 -17.65 -21.08 -1.21
C LEU A 387 -17.61 -21.97 0.03
N VAL A 388 -16.95 -21.48 1.08
CA VAL A 388 -16.76 -22.17 2.35
C VAL A 388 -17.26 -21.28 3.48
N LYS A 389 -17.98 -21.87 4.43
CA LYS A 389 -18.45 -21.21 5.64
C LYS A 389 -17.61 -21.62 6.84
N LEU A 390 -17.20 -20.63 7.61
CA LEU A 390 -16.56 -20.83 8.92
C LEU A 390 -17.42 -20.18 10.00
N TYR A 391 -17.44 -20.77 11.19
CA TYR A 391 -18.19 -20.25 12.31
C TYR A 391 -17.27 -19.75 13.43
N CYS A 392 -17.67 -18.67 14.10
CA CYS A 392 -16.91 -18.11 15.22
C CYS A 392 -17.56 -18.47 16.56
N ASN A 393 -16.77 -18.90 17.54
CA ASN A 393 -17.24 -19.14 18.90
C ASN A 393 -17.30 -17.83 19.71
N LYS A 394 -16.41 -16.87 19.42
CA LYS A 394 -16.35 -15.58 20.10
C LYS A 394 -16.68 -14.45 19.12
N GLU A 395 -15.74 -14.07 18.26
CA GLU A 395 -15.86 -12.85 17.46
C GLU A 395 -15.32 -13.01 16.03
N VAL A 396 -15.97 -12.32 15.08
CA VAL A 396 -15.40 -12.00 13.77
C VAL A 396 -14.87 -10.58 13.81
N ILE A 397 -13.63 -10.38 13.39
CA ILE A 397 -12.95 -9.09 13.41
C ILE A 397 -12.69 -8.66 11.98
N LEU A 398 -13.35 -7.59 11.54
CA LEU A 398 -13.33 -7.13 10.16
C LEU A 398 -12.22 -6.08 9.95
N THR A 399 -11.10 -6.50 9.35
CA THR A 399 -9.90 -5.68 9.09
C THR A 399 -9.53 -5.64 7.60
N ALA A 400 -10.51 -5.74 6.71
CA ALA A 400 -10.29 -5.79 5.27
C ALA A 400 -9.83 -4.43 4.67
N GLY A 401 -10.03 -3.34 5.41
CA GLY A 401 -9.61 -1.98 5.07
C GLY A 401 -10.79 -1.05 4.84
N ALA A 402 -10.53 0.24 4.68
CA ALA A 402 -11.57 1.27 4.57
C ALA A 402 -12.51 1.08 3.36
N ILE A 403 -12.11 0.31 2.35
CA ILE A 403 -12.90 0.02 1.14
C ILE A 403 -13.66 -1.32 1.26
N GLU A 404 -12.98 -2.39 1.68
CA GLU A 404 -13.55 -3.75 1.68
C GLU A 404 -14.37 -4.01 2.93
N SER A 405 -14.02 -3.45 4.09
CA SER A 405 -14.81 -3.64 5.30
C SER A 405 -16.27 -3.18 5.11
N PRO A 406 -16.57 -1.95 4.62
CA PRO A 406 -17.95 -1.58 4.33
C PRO A 406 -18.56 -2.41 3.20
N HIS A 407 -17.79 -2.82 2.19
CA HIS A 407 -18.28 -3.70 1.13
C HIS A 407 -18.73 -5.07 1.66
N VAL A 408 -17.95 -5.69 2.55
CA VAL A 408 -18.31 -6.95 3.23
C VAL A 408 -19.56 -6.77 4.09
N LEU A 409 -19.66 -5.67 4.85
CA LEU A 409 -20.88 -5.35 5.61
C LEU A 409 -22.10 -5.23 4.70
N GLN A 410 -21.97 -4.49 3.59
CA GLN A 410 -23.05 -4.31 2.62
C GLN A 410 -23.47 -5.64 1.99
N ASN A 411 -22.52 -6.48 1.56
CA ASN A 411 -22.80 -7.84 1.05
C ASN A 411 -23.44 -8.77 2.10
N SER A 412 -23.32 -8.43 3.38
CA SER A 412 -23.97 -9.14 4.49
C SER A 412 -25.38 -8.61 4.80
N GLY A 413 -25.86 -7.63 4.03
CA GLY A 413 -27.14 -6.94 4.29
C GLY A 413 -27.08 -5.92 5.42
N ILE A 414 -25.89 -5.45 5.79
CA ILE A 414 -25.68 -4.43 6.83
C ILE A 414 -25.30 -3.11 6.15
N GLY A 415 -26.21 -2.15 6.12
CA GLY A 415 -25.97 -0.89 5.42
C GLY A 415 -27.20 0.00 5.26
N ASP A 416 -27.09 0.96 4.35
CA ASP A 416 -28.20 1.83 3.95
C ASP A 416 -29.23 1.03 3.11
N PRO A 417 -30.53 1.02 3.47
CA PRO A 417 -31.54 0.25 2.77
C PRO A 417 -31.66 0.58 1.27
N VAL A 418 -31.46 1.85 0.89
CA VAL A 418 -31.56 2.31 -0.51
C VAL A 418 -30.36 1.83 -1.30
N ASP A 419 -29.15 1.93 -0.74
CA ASP A 419 -27.95 1.45 -1.41
C ASP A 419 -27.94 -0.08 -1.57
N LEU A 420 -28.40 -0.82 -0.55
CA LEU A 420 -28.51 -2.28 -0.62
C LEU A 420 -29.55 -2.74 -1.65
N ALA A 421 -30.72 -2.10 -1.69
CA ALA A 421 -31.76 -2.41 -2.66
C ALA A 421 -31.29 -2.18 -4.11
N ARG A 422 -30.46 -1.15 -4.36
CA ARG A 422 -29.92 -0.82 -5.70
C ARG A 422 -29.11 -1.96 -6.31
N VAL A 423 -28.46 -2.78 -5.48
CA VAL A 423 -27.61 -3.91 -5.91
C VAL A 423 -28.24 -5.27 -5.65
N GLY A 424 -29.52 -5.31 -5.23
CA GLY A 424 -30.25 -6.55 -4.97
C GLY A 424 -29.87 -7.27 -3.68
N THR A 425 -29.20 -6.61 -2.74
CA THR A 425 -28.84 -7.21 -1.45
C THR A 425 -29.99 -7.06 -0.46
N ILE A 426 -30.39 -8.18 0.16
CA ILE A 426 -31.48 -8.16 1.14
C ILE A 426 -31.00 -7.48 2.43
N LEU A 427 -31.74 -6.47 2.88
CA LEU A 427 -31.50 -5.81 4.15
C LEU A 427 -31.63 -6.81 5.32
N ARG A 428 -30.61 -6.84 6.17
CA ARG A 428 -30.56 -7.61 7.43
C ARG A 428 -30.45 -6.69 8.63
N LYS A 429 -29.66 -5.63 8.53
CA LYS A 429 -29.53 -4.61 9.57
C LYS A 429 -29.31 -3.23 8.96
N GLU A 430 -30.19 -2.31 9.28
CA GLU A 430 -30.05 -0.92 8.85
C GLU A 430 -28.89 -0.23 9.58
N ARG A 431 -27.92 0.25 8.79
CA ARG A 431 -26.75 1.04 9.22
C ARG A 431 -26.36 2.02 8.10
N PRO A 432 -27.04 3.17 7.98
CA PRO A 432 -26.87 4.06 6.83
C PRO A 432 -25.46 4.68 6.70
N GLY A 433 -24.68 4.71 7.79
CA GLY A 433 -23.30 5.17 7.76
C GLY A 433 -22.29 4.22 7.08
N VAL A 434 -22.66 2.96 6.80
CA VAL A 434 -21.74 2.00 6.18
C VAL A 434 -21.41 2.42 4.75
N GLY A 435 -20.11 2.62 4.49
CA GLY A 435 -19.60 3.10 3.20
C GLY A 435 -19.72 4.61 2.99
N LYS A 436 -20.11 5.37 4.03
CA LYS A 436 -20.14 6.85 4.03
C LYS A 436 -18.91 7.41 4.76
N ASN A 437 -18.75 8.72 4.71
CA ASN A 437 -17.68 9.47 5.38
C ASN A 437 -16.25 9.00 4.99
N LEU A 438 -16.08 8.54 3.73
CA LEU A 438 -14.75 8.25 3.20
C LEU A 438 -13.97 9.56 3.08
N GLN A 439 -12.85 9.64 3.78
CA GLN A 439 -11.91 10.76 3.73
C GLN A 439 -10.58 10.26 3.18
N MET A 440 -9.96 11.07 2.33
CA MET A 440 -8.71 10.75 1.66
C MET A 440 -7.85 12.00 1.50
N HIS A 441 -6.53 11.84 1.56
CA HIS A 441 -5.59 12.90 1.24
C HIS A 441 -5.32 12.93 -0.27
N PRO A 442 -5.65 14.02 -0.98
CA PRO A 442 -5.32 14.14 -2.39
C PRO A 442 -3.80 14.35 -2.55
N LEU A 443 -3.17 13.51 -3.38
CA LEU A 443 -1.76 13.65 -3.74
C LEU A 443 -1.65 14.30 -5.13
N PHE A 444 -0.86 15.37 -5.21
CA PHE A 444 -0.43 15.95 -6.49
C PHE A 444 1.06 15.64 -6.71
N PRO A 445 1.42 14.76 -7.65
CA PRO A 445 2.82 14.51 -7.98
C PRO A 445 3.34 15.64 -8.90
N GLY A 446 3.98 16.64 -8.30
CA GLY A 446 4.59 17.75 -9.04
C GLY A 446 5.16 18.84 -8.15
N ALA A 447 5.81 19.83 -8.77
CA ALA A 447 6.26 21.04 -8.12
C ALA A 447 5.35 22.21 -8.54
N ILE A 448 4.92 23.01 -7.58
CA ILE A 448 4.24 24.29 -7.85
C ILE A 448 5.33 25.36 -7.85
N MET A 449 5.61 25.92 -9.02
CA MET A 449 6.53 27.05 -9.16
C MET A 449 5.70 28.33 -9.27
N THR A 450 5.84 29.22 -8.30
CA THR A 450 5.31 30.58 -8.35
C THR A 450 6.41 31.50 -8.86
N PHE A 451 6.18 32.13 -10.01
CA PHE A 451 7.12 33.08 -10.62
C PHE A 451 6.78 34.52 -10.24
#